data_AF-A0A8S3GPE2-F1
#
_entry.id   AF-A0A8S3GPE2-F1
#
_cell.length_a   1.000
_cell.length_b   1.000
_cell.length_c   1.000
_cell.angle_alpha   90.00
_cell.angle_beta   90.00
_cell.angle_gamma   90.00
#
_symmetry.space_group_name_H-M   'P 1'
#
loop_
_entity.id
_entity.type
_entity.pdbx_description
1 polymer ?
#
loop_
_entity_poly.entity_id
_entity_poly.type
_entity_poly.pdbx_seq_one_letter_code
_entity_poly.pdbx_strand_id
1 'polypeptide(L)'
;VRLDGLKPIRYGIKLDGELTVDHIKKQLSILSSLSIEQIGFFDVTHPSSLRRHTLMDYNQTKIKQLNVRDFVAYELPLTKSTDNNNSSSIPFIIAIHRRLEHPDRYLSPLTRQKILFFGQPIIIAYDENESTKITNKSIYENVSKQLERLLRKNTDLSYVSNHALDCDDSLGERYPFILKHVTEEGKKCSICPWNRFCTGCSFESNTNEFLRTRGNLAIEWESSAYYLRYLSGREQDVEIHPSVKSSRTLNKNDANTDEPSSIITLEDCLQSFTNWENLENKEMFNCKRCKKLQPADKKLDIWKLPPCLKFSDKVLHVVEK
;
A
#
# COMPACT_ATOMS: atom_id res chain seq x y z
N VAL A 1 0.93 -6.91 1.74
CA VAL A 1 1.11 -7.65 0.46
C VAL A 1 2.28 -8.61 0.65
N ARG A 2 2.06 -9.90 0.48
CA ARG A 2 3.11 -10.92 0.66
C ARG A 2 3.79 -11.25 -0.67
N LEU A 3 5.00 -11.82 -0.60
CA LEU A 3 5.79 -12.25 -1.77
C LEU A 3 5.22 -13.53 -2.41
N ASP A 4 4.32 -14.22 -1.72
CA ASP A 4 3.70 -15.48 -2.14
C ASP A 4 2.64 -15.33 -3.25
N GLY A 5 2.19 -14.11 -3.55
CA GLY A 5 1.15 -13.86 -4.55
C GLY A 5 -0.28 -14.09 -4.09
N LEU A 6 -0.49 -14.39 -2.80
CA LEU A 6 -1.83 -14.52 -2.23
C LEU A 6 -2.52 -13.14 -2.12
N LYS A 7 -3.83 -13.17 -1.82
CA LYS A 7 -4.59 -11.95 -1.60
C LYS A 7 -3.96 -11.15 -0.45
N PRO A 8 -3.78 -9.82 -0.59
CA PRO A 8 -3.34 -8.99 0.51
C PRO A 8 -4.27 -9.14 1.72
N ILE A 9 -3.69 -9.21 2.92
CA ILE A 9 -4.45 -9.32 4.16
C ILE A 9 -4.59 -7.92 4.78
N ARG A 10 -5.83 -7.53 5.11
CA ARG A 10 -6.14 -6.30 5.86
C ARG A 10 -6.17 -6.62 7.36
N TYR A 11 -5.30 -5.96 8.11
CA TYR A 11 -5.26 -6.02 9.57
C TYR A 11 -5.88 -4.76 10.17
N GLY A 12 -6.52 -4.90 11.33
CA GLY A 12 -6.97 -3.76 12.15
C GLY A 12 -6.22 -3.74 13.47
N ILE A 13 -5.71 -2.57 13.85
CA ILE A 13 -4.97 -2.36 15.09
C ILE A 13 -5.47 -1.06 15.71
N LYS A 14 -5.90 -1.11 16.97
CA LYS A 14 -6.27 0.08 17.76
C LYS A 14 -5.07 0.48 18.62
N LEU A 15 -4.59 1.70 18.44
CA LEU A 15 -3.41 2.22 19.13
C LEU A 15 -3.70 3.63 19.66
N ASP A 16 -3.07 3.98 20.78
CA ASP A 16 -3.05 5.35 21.29
C ASP A 16 -2.13 6.22 20.40
N GLY A 17 -2.58 7.43 20.05
CA GLY A 17 -1.84 8.38 19.23
C GLY A 17 -0.51 8.85 19.84
N GLU A 18 -0.32 8.70 21.15
CA GLU A 18 0.96 8.98 21.82
C GLU A 18 1.99 7.85 21.69
N LEU A 19 1.59 6.65 21.25
CA LEU A 19 2.51 5.57 20.92
C LEU A 19 3.32 5.91 19.67
N THR A 20 4.34 5.10 19.42
CA THR A 20 5.27 5.28 18.30
C THR A 20 5.06 4.25 17.21
N VAL A 21 5.62 4.52 16.02
CA VAL A 21 5.64 3.59 14.88
C VAL A 21 6.21 2.22 15.23
N ASP A 22 7.17 2.14 16.16
CA ASP A 22 7.70 0.87 16.68
C ASP A 22 6.58 -0.07 17.20
N HIS A 23 5.57 0.50 17.86
CA HIS A 23 4.43 -0.26 18.37
C HIS A 23 3.55 -0.79 17.24
N ILE A 24 3.35 -0.01 16.16
CA ILE A 24 2.65 -0.48 14.95
C ILE A 24 3.39 -1.69 14.36
N LYS A 25 4.71 -1.57 14.19
CA LYS A 25 5.56 -2.63 13.61
C LYS A 25 5.51 -3.91 14.44
N LYS A 26 5.63 -3.80 15.77
CA LYS A 26 5.54 -4.95 16.70
C LYS A 26 4.18 -5.65 16.65
N GLN A 27 3.09 -4.89 16.71
CA GLN A 27 1.74 -5.47 16.64
C GLN A 27 1.49 -6.14 15.28
N LEU A 28 1.92 -5.50 14.18
CA LEU A 28 1.78 -6.07 12.85
C LEU A 28 2.66 -7.33 12.67
N SER A 29 3.86 -7.36 13.24
CA SER A 29 4.74 -8.53 13.27
C SER A 29 4.06 -9.73 13.94
N ILE A 30 3.44 -9.51 15.10
CA ILE A 30 2.67 -10.56 15.81
C ILE A 30 1.51 -11.07 14.95
N LEU A 31 0.69 -10.15 14.40
CA LEU A 31 -0.50 -10.51 13.62
C LEU A 31 -0.17 -11.20 12.29
N SER A 32 0.91 -10.77 11.62
CA SER A 32 1.29 -11.29 10.30
C SER A 32 2.25 -12.47 10.35
N SER A 33 2.80 -12.79 11.53
CA SER A 33 3.86 -13.79 11.73
C SER A 33 5.13 -13.52 10.89
N LEU A 34 5.38 -12.24 10.56
CA LEU A 34 6.59 -11.77 9.88
C LEU A 34 7.51 -11.06 10.87
N SER A 35 8.82 -11.09 10.64
CA SER A 35 9.75 -10.26 11.42
C SER A 35 9.58 -8.77 11.06
N ILE A 36 10.01 -7.87 11.94
CA ILE A 36 9.89 -6.43 11.72
C ILE A 36 10.71 -5.98 10.50
N GLU A 37 11.85 -6.62 10.26
CA GLU A 37 12.75 -6.35 9.14
C GLU A 37 12.12 -6.74 7.78
N GLN A 38 11.21 -7.72 7.79
CA GLN A 38 10.45 -8.14 6.61
C GLN A 38 9.26 -7.22 6.31
N ILE A 39 8.96 -6.23 7.15
CA ILE A 39 7.78 -5.38 6.97
C ILE A 39 8.23 -4.01 6.47
N GLY A 40 8.05 -3.78 5.17
CA GLY A 40 8.30 -2.47 4.53
C GLY A 40 7.00 -1.70 4.32
N PHE A 41 6.92 -0.46 4.79
CA PHE A 41 5.79 0.43 4.53
C PHE A 41 6.05 1.29 3.31
N PHE A 42 5.07 1.34 2.40
CA PHE A 42 5.18 2.07 1.15
C PHE A 42 4.00 3.00 0.93
N ASP A 43 4.31 4.17 0.36
CA ASP A 43 3.31 5.05 -0.24
C ASP A 43 2.94 4.47 -1.61
N VAL A 44 1.64 4.18 -1.76
CA VAL A 44 1.03 3.61 -2.97
C VAL A 44 0.07 4.59 -3.65
N THR A 45 0.15 5.89 -3.32
CA THR A 45 -0.71 6.92 -3.90
C THR A 45 -0.59 7.01 -5.42
N HIS A 46 0.58 6.69 -5.99
CA HIS A 46 0.80 6.70 -7.43
C HIS A 46 1.15 5.28 -7.95
N PRO A 47 0.45 4.74 -8.97
CA PRO A 47 0.69 3.38 -9.49
C PRO A 47 2.11 3.12 -9.98
N SER A 48 2.82 4.19 -10.39
CA SER A 48 4.21 4.09 -10.88
C SER A 48 5.27 4.26 -9.80
N SER A 49 4.88 4.52 -8.55
CA SER A 49 5.82 4.88 -7.50
C SER A 49 5.52 4.08 -6.25
N LEU A 50 6.40 3.13 -5.96
CA LEU A 50 6.44 2.45 -4.67
C LEU A 50 7.56 3.08 -3.84
N ARG A 51 7.25 4.18 -3.15
CA ARG A 51 8.23 4.89 -2.31
C ARG A 51 8.09 4.45 -0.87
N ARG A 52 9.23 4.28 -0.19
CA ARG A 52 9.25 4.06 1.26
C ARG A 52 8.46 5.16 1.96
N HIS A 53 7.59 4.77 2.88
CA HIS A 53 6.86 5.74 3.69
C HIS A 53 7.79 6.28 4.79
N THR A 54 8.44 7.41 4.52
CA THR A 54 9.54 7.96 5.33
C THR A 54 9.21 8.04 6.83
N LEU A 55 8.02 8.49 7.22
CA LEU A 55 7.64 8.57 8.64
C LEU A 55 7.52 7.20 9.33
N MET A 56 7.23 6.14 8.56
CA MET A 56 7.13 4.76 9.05
C MET A 56 8.52 4.09 9.15
N ASP A 57 9.55 4.64 8.51
CA ASP A 57 10.92 4.16 8.68
C ASP A 57 11.50 4.60 10.04
N TYR A 58 11.09 5.76 10.55
CA TYR A 58 11.52 6.27 11.86
C TYR A 58 10.67 5.69 13.01
N ASN A 59 11.22 4.72 13.73
CA ASN A 59 10.55 4.01 14.82
C ASN A 59 10.04 4.93 15.96
N GLN A 60 10.63 6.12 16.14
CA GLN A 60 10.26 7.07 17.20
C GLN A 60 9.13 8.03 16.81
N THR A 61 8.74 8.08 15.53
CA THR A 61 7.61 8.93 15.07
C THR A 61 6.36 8.56 15.86
N LYS A 62 5.66 9.58 16.39
CA LYS A 62 4.40 9.36 17.10
C LYS A 62 3.29 9.06 16.11
N ILE A 63 2.37 8.16 16.48
CA ILE A 63 1.27 7.73 15.60
C ILE A 63 0.40 8.92 15.17
N LYS A 64 0.14 9.87 16.08
CA LYS A 64 -0.61 11.11 15.75
C LYS A 64 0.02 11.97 14.64
N GLN A 65 1.30 11.80 14.35
CA GLN A 65 2.00 12.55 13.29
C GLN A 65 1.81 11.94 11.90
N LEU A 66 1.31 10.71 11.81
CA LEU A 66 1.27 9.99 10.54
C LEU A 66 0.18 10.51 9.58
N ASN A 67 -0.83 11.23 10.08
CA ASN A 67 -1.95 11.84 9.33
C ASN A 67 -2.72 10.89 8.37
N VAL A 68 -2.42 9.59 8.37
CA VAL A 68 -2.96 8.57 7.49
C VAL A 68 -3.45 7.41 8.34
N ARG A 69 -4.62 6.85 8.01
CA ARG A 69 -5.27 5.77 8.76
C ARG A 69 -5.00 4.39 8.18
N ASP A 70 -4.79 4.30 6.87
CA ASP A 70 -4.55 3.05 6.15
C ASP A 70 -3.15 3.08 5.54
N PHE A 71 -2.33 2.08 5.87
CA PHE A 71 -1.00 1.92 5.30
C PHE A 71 -0.93 0.63 4.50
N VAL A 72 -0.17 0.64 3.41
CA VAL A 72 0.17 -0.58 2.68
C VAL A 72 1.58 -1.01 3.07
N ALA A 73 1.65 -2.20 3.65
CA ALA A 73 2.91 -2.86 3.96
C ALA A 73 3.17 -3.99 2.97
N TYR A 74 4.40 -4.12 2.52
CA TYR A 74 4.89 -5.23 1.72
C TYR A 74 5.85 -6.08 2.53
N GLU A 75 5.77 -7.39 2.31
CA GLU A 75 6.77 -8.33 2.76
C GLU A 75 8.08 -8.11 1.97
N LEU A 76 9.18 -7.98 2.70
CA LEU A 76 10.53 -7.86 2.19
C LEU A 76 11.28 -9.18 2.45
N PRO A 77 12.19 -9.57 1.56
CA PRO A 77 13.02 -10.75 1.78
C PRO A 77 13.96 -10.54 2.97
N LEU A 78 14.22 -11.62 3.71
CA LEU A 78 15.17 -11.63 4.82
C LEU A 78 16.59 -11.46 4.29
N THR A 79 17.28 -10.41 4.70
CA THR A 79 18.73 -10.29 4.50
C THR A 79 19.44 -11.08 5.59
N LYS A 80 20.21 -12.10 5.22
CA LYS A 80 21.18 -12.70 6.15
C LYS A 80 22.26 -11.65 6.39
N SER A 81 22.31 -11.10 7.59
CA SER A 81 23.30 -10.10 7.98
C SER A 81 24.69 -10.73 8.02
N THR A 82 25.40 -10.70 6.90
CA THR A 82 26.85 -10.89 6.86
C THR A 82 27.47 -9.59 6.38
N ASP A 83 28.12 -8.93 7.35
CA ASP A 83 29.11 -7.87 7.25
C ASP A 83 28.68 -6.38 7.20
N ASN A 84 29.24 -5.65 8.17
CA ASN A 84 29.08 -4.24 8.52
C ASN A 84 29.71 -3.24 7.51
N ASN A 85 29.77 -3.56 6.21
CA ASN A 85 30.45 -2.70 5.23
C ASN A 85 29.47 -2.00 4.26
N ASN A 86 29.06 -0.79 4.64
CA ASN A 86 28.73 0.44 3.87
C ASN A 86 28.31 0.41 2.37
N SER A 87 27.69 -0.66 1.88
CA SER A 87 26.85 -0.61 0.67
C SER A 87 25.81 -1.73 0.74
N SER A 88 24.83 -1.59 1.64
CA SER A 88 23.69 -2.50 1.72
C SER A 88 22.87 -2.39 0.43
N SER A 89 23.17 -3.25 -0.55
CA SER A 89 22.34 -3.38 -1.75
C SER A 89 20.92 -3.77 -1.31
N ILE A 90 19.94 -3.07 -1.87
CA ILE A 90 18.54 -3.29 -1.52
C ILE A 90 18.18 -4.72 -1.98
N PRO A 91 17.75 -5.61 -1.08
CA PRO A 91 17.61 -7.05 -1.36
C PRO A 91 16.35 -7.36 -2.17
N PHE A 92 15.85 -6.40 -2.94
CA PHE A 92 14.64 -6.54 -3.73
C PHE A 92 14.62 -5.63 -4.95
N ILE A 93 13.73 -5.95 -5.88
CA ILE A 93 13.44 -5.20 -7.10
C ILE A 93 11.98 -4.79 -7.06
N ILE A 94 11.68 -3.55 -7.44
CA ILE A 94 10.30 -3.11 -7.64
C ILE A 94 9.95 -3.36 -9.09
N ALA A 95 8.81 -4.02 -9.34
CA ALA A 95 8.26 -4.21 -10.66
C ALA A 95 6.94 -3.44 -10.79
N ILE A 96 6.86 -2.60 -11.82
CA ILE A 96 5.76 -1.65 -12.01
C ILE A 96 4.93 -2.08 -13.21
N HIS A 97 3.61 -2.14 -13.05
CA HIS A 97 2.69 -2.38 -14.14
C HIS A 97 2.58 -1.18 -15.07
N ARG A 98 2.78 -1.42 -16.37
CA ARG A 98 2.54 -0.41 -17.39
C ARG A 98 2.04 -1.00 -18.69
N ARG A 99 1.42 -0.15 -19.50
CA ARG A 99 1.05 -0.41 -20.89
C ARG A 99 1.36 0.81 -21.74
N LEU A 100 1.56 0.59 -23.03
CA LEU A 100 1.77 1.65 -24.01
C LEU A 100 0.47 1.91 -24.77
N GLU A 101 0.02 3.16 -24.75
CA GLU A 101 -1.12 3.61 -25.54
C GLU A 101 -0.61 4.42 -26.72
N HIS A 102 -1.11 4.10 -27.91
CA HIS A 102 -0.85 4.86 -29.13
C HIS A 102 -1.94 5.91 -29.28
N PRO A 103 -1.64 7.22 -29.09
CA PRO A 103 -2.63 8.25 -29.35
C PRO A 103 -2.91 8.33 -30.86
N ASP A 104 -4.18 8.43 -31.24
CA ASP A 104 -4.65 8.59 -32.63
C ASP A 104 -4.31 9.96 -33.27
N ARG A 105 -3.17 10.57 -32.93
CA ARG A 105 -2.82 11.91 -33.40
C ARG A 105 -1.43 11.95 -34.03
N TYR A 106 -1.42 12.42 -35.28
CA TYR A 106 -0.32 12.58 -36.24
C TYR A 106 0.85 13.50 -35.81
N LEU A 107 1.08 13.76 -34.52
CA LEU A 107 2.06 14.75 -34.06
C LEU A 107 3.27 14.10 -33.36
N SER A 108 4.44 14.36 -33.98
CA SER A 108 5.82 14.09 -33.57
C SER A 108 6.24 12.63 -33.32
N PRO A 109 7.24 12.10 -34.06
CA PRO A 109 7.88 10.79 -33.80
C PRO A 109 8.45 10.66 -32.38
N LEU A 110 8.72 11.78 -31.70
CA LEU A 110 9.35 11.83 -30.37
C LEU A 110 8.35 11.58 -29.22
N THR A 111 7.04 11.56 -29.49
CA THR A 111 5.96 11.33 -28.50
C THR A 111 5.03 10.18 -28.91
N ARG A 112 5.55 9.18 -29.63
CA ARG A 112 4.76 8.10 -30.27
C ARG A 112 3.92 7.23 -29.33
N GLN A 113 4.23 7.17 -28.04
CA GLN A 113 3.57 6.28 -27.09
C GLN A 113 3.41 6.95 -25.74
N LYS A 114 2.18 6.93 -25.21
CA LYS A 114 1.86 7.36 -23.86
C LYS A 114 2.00 6.15 -22.93
N ILE A 115 2.85 6.26 -21.91
CA ILE A 115 3.00 5.24 -20.89
C ILE A 115 1.89 5.42 -19.86
N LEU A 116 1.10 4.36 -19.66
CA LEU A 116 0.06 4.31 -18.64
C LEU A 116 0.48 3.33 -17.55
N PHE A 117 0.50 3.80 -16.31
CA PHE A 117 0.72 2.97 -15.13
C PHE A 117 -0.63 2.59 -14.52
N PHE A 118 -0.74 1.39 -13.98
CA PHE A 118 -1.95 0.89 -13.34
C PHE A 118 -1.61 -0.11 -12.24
N GLY A 119 -2.60 -0.56 -11.48
CA GLY A 119 -2.39 -1.59 -10.46
C GLY A 119 -1.44 -1.18 -9.34
N GLN A 120 -1.11 -2.13 -8.49
CA GLN A 120 -0.11 -1.95 -7.43
C GLN A 120 1.23 -2.53 -7.89
N PRO A 121 2.36 -1.83 -7.67
CA PRO A 121 3.68 -2.42 -7.89
C PRO A 121 3.88 -3.68 -7.06
N ILE A 122 4.72 -4.59 -7.54
CA ILE A 122 5.10 -5.81 -6.83
C ILE A 122 6.57 -5.78 -6.43
N ILE A 123 6.91 -6.49 -5.36
CA ILE A 123 8.27 -6.63 -4.86
C ILE A 123 8.79 -8.01 -5.26
N ILE A 124 9.96 -8.05 -5.88
CA ILE A 124 10.65 -9.29 -6.25
C ILE A 124 11.87 -9.40 -5.35
N ALA A 125 11.97 -10.51 -4.62
CA ALA A 125 13.16 -10.78 -3.81
C ALA A 125 14.40 -10.90 -4.70
N TYR A 126 15.48 -10.27 -4.29
CA TYR A 126 16.76 -10.30 -5.00
C TYR A 126 17.89 -10.23 -3.99
N ASP A 127 18.53 -11.36 -3.70
CA ASP A 127 19.72 -11.39 -2.86
C ASP A 127 20.96 -11.56 -3.75
N GLU A 128 21.82 -10.55 -3.74
CA GLU A 128 23.08 -10.56 -4.49
C GLU A 128 24.12 -11.48 -3.83
N ASN A 129 23.95 -11.78 -2.53
CA ASN A 129 24.87 -12.59 -1.74
C ASN A 129 24.47 -14.08 -1.73
N GLU A 130 23.35 -14.44 -2.36
CA GLU A 130 22.93 -15.83 -2.44
C GLU A 130 23.84 -16.58 -3.43
N SER A 131 24.40 -17.71 -2.98
CA SER A 131 25.30 -18.54 -3.80
C SER A 131 24.69 -19.03 -5.11
N THR A 132 23.36 -19.01 -5.22
CA THR A 132 22.61 -19.30 -6.44
C THR A 132 22.40 -18.03 -7.26
N LYS A 133 23.03 -17.96 -8.43
CA LYS A 133 22.79 -16.89 -9.41
C LYS A 133 21.31 -16.82 -9.78
N ILE A 134 20.68 -15.67 -9.51
CA ILE A 134 19.29 -15.41 -9.91
C ILE A 134 19.22 -15.37 -11.44
N THR A 135 18.29 -16.13 -12.02
CA THR A 135 18.11 -16.24 -13.47
C THR A 135 16.95 -15.37 -13.96
N ASN A 136 16.97 -15.00 -15.24
CA ASN A 136 15.84 -14.31 -15.87
C ASN A 136 14.54 -15.10 -15.70
N LYS A 137 14.58 -16.43 -15.89
CA LYS A 137 13.44 -17.33 -15.68
C LYS A 137 12.87 -17.23 -14.26
N SER A 138 13.71 -17.21 -13.22
CA SER A 138 13.23 -17.07 -11.84
C SER A 138 12.51 -15.74 -11.56
N ILE A 139 12.94 -14.65 -12.22
CA ILE A 139 12.27 -13.36 -12.11
C ILE A 139 10.87 -13.44 -12.75
N TYR A 140 10.76 -13.99 -13.96
CA TYR A 140 9.46 -14.19 -14.61
C TYR A 140 8.52 -15.08 -13.79
N GLU A 141 9.03 -16.17 -13.23
CA GLU A 141 8.24 -17.09 -12.39
C GLU A 141 7.75 -16.40 -11.11
N ASN A 142 8.59 -15.57 -10.46
CA ASN A 142 8.19 -14.80 -9.29
C ASN A 142 7.09 -13.77 -9.61
N VAL A 143 7.26 -13.01 -10.70
CA VAL A 143 6.25 -12.06 -11.18
C VAL A 143 4.96 -12.81 -11.50
N SER A 144 5.03 -13.89 -12.27
CA SER A 144 3.85 -14.68 -12.66
C SER A 144 3.10 -15.23 -11.44
N LYS A 145 3.81 -15.73 -10.43
CA LYS A 145 3.22 -16.20 -9.18
C LYS A 145 2.43 -15.10 -8.48
N GLN A 146 2.98 -13.89 -8.39
CA GLN A 146 2.30 -12.75 -7.76
C GLN A 146 1.09 -12.25 -8.56
N LEU A 147 1.12 -12.40 -9.88
CA LEU A 147 0.05 -11.97 -10.77
C LEU A 147 -1.06 -13.01 -10.96
N GLU A 148 -0.85 -14.26 -10.58
CA GLU A 148 -1.82 -15.33 -10.77
C GLU A 148 -3.21 -14.97 -10.22
N ARG A 149 -3.28 -14.31 -9.06
CA ARG A 149 -4.55 -13.84 -8.46
C ARG A 149 -5.30 -12.82 -9.34
N LEU A 150 -4.55 -12.02 -10.12
CA LEU A 150 -5.03 -10.94 -10.97
C LEU A 150 -5.37 -11.39 -12.39
N LEU A 151 -5.11 -12.65 -12.73
CA LEU A 151 -5.35 -13.19 -14.06
C LEU A 151 -6.69 -13.96 -14.14
N ARG A 152 -7.33 -13.93 -15.31
CA ARG A 152 -8.39 -14.89 -15.66
C ARG A 152 -7.79 -16.29 -15.71
N LYS A 153 -8.53 -17.28 -15.22
CA LYS A 153 -8.11 -18.68 -15.31
C LYS A 153 -8.47 -19.20 -16.70
N ASN A 154 -7.55 -19.92 -17.35
CA ASN A 154 -7.79 -20.48 -18.68
C ASN A 154 -8.99 -21.44 -18.73
N THR A 155 -9.36 -22.05 -17.60
CA THR A 155 -10.55 -22.90 -17.47
C THR A 155 -11.86 -22.16 -17.75
N ASP A 156 -11.90 -20.85 -17.48
CA ASP A 156 -13.10 -20.02 -17.65
C ASP A 156 -13.40 -19.70 -19.14
N LEU A 157 -12.44 -19.96 -20.03
CA LEU A 157 -12.55 -19.70 -21.48
C LEU A 157 -13.25 -20.84 -22.25
N SER A 158 -13.46 -21.99 -21.61
CA SER A 158 -13.98 -23.21 -22.27
C SER A 158 -15.51 -23.22 -22.50
N TYR A 159 -16.28 -22.34 -21.84
CA TYR A 159 -17.75 -22.39 -21.87
C TYR A 159 -18.41 -21.45 -22.89
N VAL A 160 -17.66 -20.61 -23.61
CA VAL A 160 -18.23 -19.68 -24.58
C VAL A 160 -17.38 -19.69 -25.85
N SER A 161 -17.66 -20.64 -26.75
CA SER A 161 -17.04 -20.70 -28.08
C SER A 161 -17.54 -19.55 -28.97
N ASN A 162 -16.98 -18.36 -28.79
CA ASN A 162 -17.14 -17.26 -29.73
C ASN A 162 -15.90 -17.18 -30.61
N HIS A 163 -16.09 -16.94 -31.91
CA HIS A 163 -15.03 -16.81 -32.95
C HIS A 163 -13.91 -15.78 -32.63
N ALA A 164 -14.02 -15.00 -31.55
CA ALA A 164 -12.96 -14.13 -31.06
C ALA A 164 -11.82 -14.88 -30.32
N LEU A 165 -12.03 -16.16 -29.96
CA LEU A 165 -11.03 -17.01 -29.28
C LEU A 165 -10.01 -17.63 -30.24
N ASP A 166 -10.32 -17.73 -31.53
CA ASP A 166 -9.38 -18.22 -32.57
C ASP A 166 -8.19 -17.25 -32.79
N CYS A 167 -8.25 -16.04 -32.21
CA CYS A 167 -7.13 -15.10 -32.18
C CYS A 167 -6.22 -15.25 -30.93
N ASP A 168 -6.57 -16.08 -29.95
CA ASP A 168 -5.75 -16.36 -28.75
C ASP A 168 -4.61 -17.36 -29.04
N ASP A 169 -4.70 -18.13 -30.13
CA ASP A 169 -3.67 -19.09 -30.56
C ASP A 169 -2.33 -18.43 -30.97
N SER A 170 -2.34 -17.12 -31.23
CA SER A 170 -1.11 -16.34 -31.48
C SER A 170 -0.43 -15.83 -30.19
N LEU A 171 -1.06 -16.02 -29.02
CA LEU A 171 -0.52 -15.64 -27.70
C LEU A 171 0.12 -16.82 -26.96
N GLY A 172 0.75 -17.75 -27.71
CA GLY A 172 1.49 -18.91 -27.20
C GLY A 172 2.71 -18.59 -26.33
N GLU A 173 2.86 -17.34 -25.87
CA GLU A 173 3.85 -16.94 -24.89
C GLU A 173 3.45 -17.42 -23.50
N ARG A 174 4.41 -18.01 -22.79
CA ARG A 174 4.25 -18.56 -21.44
C ARG A 174 3.74 -17.52 -20.41
N TYR A 175 3.94 -16.23 -20.66
CA TYR A 175 3.55 -15.14 -19.78
C TYR A 175 2.78 -14.07 -20.56
N PRO A 176 1.71 -13.46 -20.01
CA PRO A 176 0.91 -12.44 -20.70
C PRO A 176 1.54 -11.04 -20.67
N PHE A 177 2.83 -10.94 -20.33
CA PHE A 177 3.57 -9.70 -20.14
C PHE A 177 5.04 -9.92 -20.49
N ILE A 178 5.73 -8.81 -20.78
CA ILE A 178 7.19 -8.78 -21.00
C ILE A 178 7.84 -7.95 -19.90
N LEU A 179 8.97 -8.42 -19.37
CA LEU A 179 9.74 -7.66 -18.39
C LEU A 179 10.79 -6.77 -19.07
N LYS A 180 10.88 -5.53 -18.63
CA LYS A 180 11.84 -4.53 -19.15
C LYS A 180 12.59 -3.82 -18.04
N HIS A 181 13.86 -3.52 -18.28
CA HIS A 181 14.69 -2.68 -17.42
C HIS A 181 14.32 -1.20 -17.57
N VAL A 182 13.96 -0.54 -16.48
CA VAL A 182 13.50 0.85 -16.48
C VAL A 182 14.11 1.67 -15.35
N THR A 183 14.09 3.00 -15.50
CA THR A 183 14.46 3.92 -14.42
C THR A 183 13.53 3.79 -13.22
N GLU A 184 13.88 4.42 -12.10
CA GLU A 184 13.04 4.41 -10.89
C GLU A 184 11.60 4.92 -11.15
N GLU A 185 11.44 5.86 -12.09
CA GLU A 185 10.13 6.38 -12.53
C GLU A 185 9.35 5.45 -13.46
N GLY A 186 9.97 4.40 -13.99
CA GLY A 186 9.35 3.43 -14.91
C GLY A 186 9.15 3.93 -16.35
N LYS A 187 9.65 5.11 -16.71
CA LYS A 187 9.38 5.77 -18.01
C LYS A 187 10.43 5.55 -19.09
N LYS A 188 11.70 5.38 -18.69
CA LYS A 188 12.84 5.24 -19.61
C LYS A 188 13.64 3.99 -19.27
N CYS A 189 14.45 3.51 -20.20
CA CYS A 189 15.37 2.40 -19.97
C CYS A 189 16.45 2.76 -18.95
N SER A 190 16.81 1.82 -18.05
CA SER A 190 17.93 1.98 -17.12
C SER A 190 19.28 1.48 -17.67
N ILE A 191 19.29 0.83 -18.84
CA ILE A 191 20.49 0.28 -19.48
C ILE A 191 20.99 1.20 -20.59
N CYS A 192 20.07 1.66 -21.44
CA CYS A 192 20.43 2.43 -22.63
C CYS A 192 20.79 3.89 -22.27
N PRO A 193 21.73 4.50 -23.02
CA PRO A 193 21.94 5.95 -22.97
C PRO A 193 20.64 6.72 -23.25
N TRP A 194 20.46 7.86 -22.57
CA TRP A 194 19.22 8.64 -22.60
C TRP A 194 18.83 9.12 -24.02
N ASN A 195 19.80 9.30 -24.91
CA ASN A 195 19.62 9.77 -26.28
C ASN A 195 19.08 8.69 -27.25
N ARG A 196 18.99 7.43 -26.83
CA ARG A 196 18.31 6.37 -27.60
C ARG A 196 16.79 6.44 -27.45
N PHE A 197 16.27 7.24 -26.53
CA PHE A 197 14.85 7.34 -26.21
C PHE A 197 14.17 5.97 -25.96
N CYS A 198 14.96 4.99 -25.51
CA CYS A 198 14.47 3.64 -25.22
C CYS A 198 13.58 3.68 -23.97
N THR A 199 12.39 3.09 -24.07
CA THR A 199 11.42 2.98 -22.96
C THR A 199 11.67 1.78 -22.04
N GLY A 200 12.61 0.90 -22.41
CA GLY A 200 13.07 -0.22 -21.60
C GLY A 200 13.55 -1.39 -22.45
N CYS A 201 14.73 -1.92 -22.15
CA CYS A 201 15.23 -3.15 -22.79
C CYS A 201 14.54 -4.36 -22.17
N SER A 202 13.95 -5.21 -23.01
CA SER A 202 13.37 -6.48 -22.57
C SER A 202 14.43 -7.55 -22.40
N PHE A 203 14.12 -8.54 -21.56
CA PHE A 203 14.88 -9.77 -21.44
C PHE A 203 13.92 -10.96 -21.47
N GLU A 204 14.36 -12.07 -22.06
CA GLU A 204 13.54 -13.27 -22.21
C GLU A 204 13.60 -14.16 -20.96
N SER A 205 12.56 -14.98 -20.76
CA SER A 205 12.53 -16.00 -19.71
C SER A 205 13.46 -17.17 -20.06
N ASN A 206 14.75 -17.02 -19.78
CA ASN A 206 15.79 -18.04 -20.01
C ASN A 206 16.62 -18.30 -18.74
N THR A 207 17.54 -19.26 -18.81
CA THR A 207 18.42 -19.63 -17.70
C THR A 207 19.63 -18.71 -17.53
N ASN A 208 19.71 -17.62 -18.31
CA ASN A 208 20.81 -16.66 -18.16
C ASN A 208 20.68 -15.92 -16.84
N GLU A 209 21.83 -15.50 -16.31
CA GLU A 209 21.93 -14.67 -15.12
C GLU A 209 21.21 -13.34 -15.33
N PHE A 210 20.45 -12.92 -14.32
CA PHE A 210 19.70 -11.67 -14.34
C PHE A 210 20.62 -10.47 -14.13
N LEU A 211 20.53 -9.48 -15.02
CA LEU A 211 21.32 -8.25 -14.92
C LEU A 211 20.65 -7.25 -13.97
N ARG A 212 21.18 -7.10 -12.76
CA ARG A 212 20.72 -6.04 -11.84
C ARG A 212 21.17 -4.67 -12.33
N THR A 213 20.20 -3.76 -12.48
CA THR A 213 20.45 -2.33 -12.75
C THR A 213 20.10 -1.50 -11.53
N ARG A 214 20.50 -0.23 -11.48
CA ARG A 214 20.06 0.72 -10.44
C ARG A 214 18.58 1.12 -10.51
N GLY A 215 17.88 0.72 -11.58
CA GLY A 215 16.48 1.04 -11.79
C GLY A 215 15.52 -0.09 -11.37
N ASN A 216 14.25 0.11 -11.74
CA ASN A 216 13.15 -0.83 -11.51
C ASN A 216 12.93 -1.75 -12.71
N LEU A 217 11.99 -2.68 -12.57
CA LEU A 217 11.43 -3.44 -13.68
C LEU A 217 10.07 -2.88 -14.09
N ALA A 218 9.78 -2.93 -15.38
CA ALA A 218 8.43 -2.74 -15.89
C ALA A 218 7.85 -4.08 -16.30
N ILE A 219 6.64 -4.35 -15.82
CA ILE A 219 5.77 -5.42 -16.31
C ILE A 219 4.97 -4.78 -17.44
N GLU A 220 5.49 -4.93 -18.67
CA GLU A 220 4.89 -4.37 -19.87
C GLU A 220 3.78 -5.30 -20.35
N TRP A 221 2.57 -4.76 -20.41
CA TRP A 221 1.42 -5.45 -20.97
C TRP A 221 1.11 -4.95 -22.36
N GLU A 222 0.95 -5.88 -23.28
CA GLU A 222 0.28 -5.59 -24.54
C GLU A 222 -1.20 -5.29 -24.29
N SER A 223 -1.78 -4.36 -25.03
CA SER A 223 -3.18 -3.95 -24.88
C SER A 223 -4.15 -5.13 -24.91
N SER A 224 -4.01 -6.05 -25.88
CA SER A 224 -4.88 -7.22 -26.02
C SER A 224 -4.75 -8.15 -24.81
N ALA A 225 -3.52 -8.51 -24.42
CA ALA A 225 -3.25 -9.35 -23.26
C ALA A 225 -3.79 -8.73 -21.96
N TYR A 226 -3.64 -7.42 -21.79
CA TYR A 226 -4.20 -6.68 -20.64
C TYR A 226 -5.72 -6.81 -20.58
N TYR A 227 -6.44 -6.45 -21.65
CA TYR A 227 -7.91 -6.42 -21.64
C TYR A 227 -8.53 -7.82 -21.55
N LEU A 228 -7.88 -8.83 -22.13
CA LEU A 228 -8.38 -10.20 -22.10
C LEU A 228 -8.06 -10.88 -20.77
N ARG A 229 -6.83 -10.75 -20.25
CA ARG A 229 -6.32 -11.61 -19.17
C ARG A 229 -6.27 -10.93 -17.80
N TYR A 230 -6.01 -9.62 -17.73
CA TYR A 230 -5.83 -8.90 -16.46
C TYR A 230 -7.16 -8.42 -15.85
N LEU A 231 -7.38 -8.71 -14.57
CA LEU A 231 -8.61 -8.40 -13.83
C LEU A 231 -8.37 -7.26 -12.86
N SER A 232 -8.48 -6.01 -13.35
CA SER A 232 -8.24 -4.80 -12.56
C SER A 232 -9.09 -4.71 -11.28
N GLY A 233 -10.32 -5.21 -11.30
CA GLY A 233 -11.19 -5.25 -10.12
C GLY A 233 -10.62 -6.06 -8.95
N ARG A 234 -9.77 -7.07 -9.22
CA ARG A 234 -9.15 -7.91 -8.19
C ARG A 234 -7.95 -7.26 -7.51
N GLU A 235 -7.52 -6.07 -7.92
CA GLU A 235 -6.45 -5.34 -7.23
C GLU A 235 -6.90 -4.83 -5.86
N GLN A 236 -8.20 -4.62 -5.66
CA GLN A 236 -8.77 -4.17 -4.39
C GLN A 236 -9.20 -5.33 -3.48
N ASP A 237 -9.12 -6.58 -3.97
CA ASP A 237 -9.46 -7.76 -3.20
C ASP A 237 -8.52 -7.91 -2.01
N VAL A 238 -9.08 -7.95 -0.81
CA VAL A 238 -8.33 -8.17 0.43
C VAL A 238 -8.99 -9.26 1.26
N GLU A 239 -8.17 -10.08 1.91
CA GLU A 239 -8.62 -10.97 2.97
C GLU A 239 -8.71 -10.18 4.28
N ILE A 240 -9.83 -10.26 4.99
CA ILE A 240 -10.04 -9.49 6.22
C ILE A 240 -9.60 -10.35 7.40
N HIS A 241 -8.51 -9.96 8.07
CA HIS A 241 -8.05 -10.63 9.27
C HIS A 241 -9.04 -10.40 10.44
N PRO A 242 -9.27 -11.38 11.34
CA PRO A 242 -10.14 -11.22 12.51
C PRO A 242 -9.83 -9.99 13.39
N SER A 243 -8.57 -9.54 13.43
CA SER A 243 -8.16 -8.33 14.17
C SER A 243 -8.89 -7.06 13.72
N VAL A 244 -9.40 -7.00 12.48
CA VAL A 244 -10.24 -5.88 12.01
C VAL A 244 -11.53 -5.81 12.81
N LYS A 245 -12.16 -6.94 13.09
CA LYS A 245 -13.37 -6.99 13.92
C LYS A 245 -13.02 -6.67 15.37
N SER A 246 -11.97 -7.27 15.93
CA SER A 246 -11.52 -7.00 17.32
C SER A 246 -11.20 -5.52 17.55
N SER A 247 -10.55 -4.88 16.58
CA SER A 247 -10.24 -3.44 16.62
C SER A 247 -11.51 -2.58 16.60
N ARG A 248 -12.57 -3.02 15.91
CA ARG A 248 -13.88 -2.35 15.87
C ARG A 248 -14.71 -2.60 17.13
N THR A 249 -14.70 -3.81 17.69
CA THR A 249 -15.49 -4.17 18.88
C THR A 249 -14.97 -3.56 20.17
N LEU A 250 -13.69 -3.18 20.25
CA LEU A 250 -13.15 -2.39 21.39
C LEU A 250 -13.72 -0.95 21.46
N ASN A 251 -14.65 -0.57 20.57
CA ASN A 251 -15.47 0.63 20.69
C ASN A 251 -16.83 0.35 21.38
N LYS A 252 -17.16 -0.92 21.66
CA LYS A 252 -18.36 -1.31 22.43
C LYS A 252 -18.08 -1.18 23.92
N ASN A 253 -18.07 0.04 24.44
CA ASN A 253 -18.35 0.25 25.87
C ASN A 253 -19.85 0.32 26.16
N ASP A 254 -20.72 0.25 25.15
CA ASP A 254 -22.16 0.06 25.35
C ASP A 254 -22.61 -1.30 24.79
N ALA A 255 -23.04 -2.15 25.72
CA ALA A 255 -23.67 -3.42 25.43
C ALA A 255 -25.07 -3.16 24.85
N ASN A 256 -25.29 -3.64 23.62
CA ASN A 256 -26.56 -3.99 22.96
C ASN A 256 -26.62 -3.41 21.55
N THR A 257 -26.10 -4.15 20.58
CA THR A 257 -26.60 -4.27 19.19
C THR A 257 -25.64 -5.12 18.38
N ASP A 258 -26.16 -6.22 17.84
CA ASP A 258 -25.49 -7.12 16.91
C ASP A 258 -25.71 -6.62 15.47
N GLU A 259 -25.29 -5.40 15.16
CA GLU A 259 -25.21 -4.91 13.78
C GLU A 259 -23.78 -4.54 13.36
N PRO A 260 -23.35 -4.93 12.15
CA PRO A 260 -22.00 -4.68 11.65
C PRO A 260 -21.87 -3.32 10.97
N SER A 261 -22.09 -2.21 11.69
CA SER A 261 -21.62 -0.88 11.28
C SER A 261 -21.90 0.19 12.32
N SER A 262 -20.89 0.65 13.05
CA SER A 262 -20.86 2.06 13.43
C SER A 262 -19.48 2.61 13.10
N ILE A 263 -19.41 3.19 11.90
CA ILE A 263 -18.48 4.28 11.64
C ILE A 263 -18.73 5.27 12.77
N ILE A 264 -17.69 5.71 13.50
CA ILE A 264 -17.84 6.81 14.45
C ILE A 264 -18.34 7.99 13.63
N THR A 265 -19.60 8.34 13.84
CA THR A 265 -20.28 9.39 13.13
C THR A 265 -19.87 10.74 13.73
N LEU A 266 -20.09 11.81 12.97
CA LEU A 266 -19.97 13.15 13.51
C LEU A 266 -20.88 13.33 14.74
N GLU A 267 -22.06 12.69 14.72
CA GLU A 267 -23.00 12.71 15.84
C GLU A 267 -22.37 12.12 17.12
N ASP A 268 -21.70 10.97 17.03
CA ASP A 268 -21.02 10.36 18.17
C ASP A 268 -19.94 11.29 18.76
N CYS A 269 -19.20 11.99 17.89
CA CYS A 269 -18.20 12.97 18.31
C CYS A 269 -18.83 14.20 19.00
N LEU A 270 -19.93 14.72 18.45
CA LEU A 270 -20.63 15.86 19.04
C LEU A 270 -21.27 15.48 20.37
N GLN A 271 -21.89 14.31 20.46
CA GLN A 271 -22.48 13.79 21.69
C GLN A 271 -21.41 13.60 22.77
N SER A 272 -20.27 13.00 22.43
CA SER A 272 -19.13 12.88 23.35
C SER A 272 -18.59 14.23 23.79
N PHE A 273 -18.58 15.25 22.92
CA PHE A 273 -18.14 16.60 23.28
C PHE A 273 -19.10 17.30 24.24
N THR A 274 -20.40 17.02 24.11
CA THR A 274 -21.44 17.61 24.97
C THR A 274 -21.72 16.83 26.26
N ASN A 275 -21.02 15.72 26.48
CA ASN A 275 -21.15 14.94 27.70
C ASN A 275 -20.53 15.66 28.90
N TRP A 276 -21.03 15.33 30.09
CA TRP A 276 -20.43 15.77 31.34
C TRP A 276 -19.04 15.12 31.49
N GLU A 277 -18.01 15.95 31.60
CA GLU A 277 -16.66 15.52 31.94
C GLU A 277 -16.38 15.84 33.42
N ASN A 278 -15.83 14.88 34.15
CA ASN A 278 -15.41 15.10 35.53
C ASN A 278 -13.95 15.57 35.53
N LEU A 279 -13.68 16.73 36.12
CA LEU A 279 -12.36 17.38 36.09
C LEU A 279 -11.38 16.85 37.14
N GLU A 280 -11.48 15.56 37.49
CA GLU A 280 -10.62 14.93 38.49
C GLU A 280 -9.13 15.06 38.10
N ASN A 281 -8.37 15.72 38.99
CA ASN A 281 -6.90 15.83 39.03
C ASN A 281 -6.20 16.74 38.01
N LYS A 282 -6.80 17.13 36.87
CA LYS A 282 -6.13 18.00 35.88
C LYS A 282 -6.61 19.46 35.83
N GLU A 283 -7.85 19.74 36.21
CA GLU A 283 -8.44 21.08 36.15
C GLU A 283 -9.36 21.34 37.35
N MET A 284 -8.81 21.30 38.57
CA MET A 284 -9.59 21.56 39.78
C MET A 284 -10.23 22.95 39.75
N PHE A 285 -11.53 23.01 40.06
CA PHE A 285 -12.29 24.26 40.09
C PHE A 285 -11.98 25.03 41.38
N ASN A 286 -11.59 26.30 41.24
CA ASN A 286 -11.45 27.19 42.38
C ASN A 286 -12.82 27.76 42.78
N CYS A 287 -13.37 27.25 43.88
CA CYS A 287 -14.67 27.70 44.36
C CYS A 287 -14.60 29.14 44.88
N LYS A 288 -15.32 30.06 44.24
CA LYS A 288 -15.35 31.48 44.63
C LYS A 288 -15.86 31.74 46.05
N ARG A 289 -16.59 30.78 46.64
CA ARG A 289 -17.17 30.89 47.99
C ARG A 289 -16.22 30.40 49.09
N CYS A 290 -15.55 29.27 48.89
CA CYS A 290 -14.65 28.69 49.91
C CYS A 290 -13.15 28.86 49.59
N LYS A 291 -12.80 29.39 48.41
CA LYS A 291 -11.44 29.61 47.89
C LYS A 291 -10.56 28.36 47.88
N LYS A 292 -11.15 27.17 47.85
CA LYS A 292 -10.45 25.89 47.76
C LYS A 292 -10.61 25.31 46.36
N LEU A 293 -9.58 24.59 45.92
CA LEU A 293 -9.61 23.75 44.72
C LEU A 293 -10.44 22.52 45.03
N GLN A 294 -11.49 22.30 44.23
CA GLN A 294 -12.42 21.18 44.40
C GLN A 294 -12.63 20.50 43.03
N PRO A 295 -12.93 19.19 43.01
CA PRO A 295 -13.42 18.55 41.79
C PRO A 295 -14.74 19.20 41.36
N ALA A 296 -14.93 19.29 40.05
CA ALA A 296 -16.15 19.83 39.45
C ALA A 296 -16.45 19.09 38.15
N ASP A 297 -17.73 18.98 37.84
CA ASP A 297 -18.19 18.49 36.54
C ASP A 297 -18.30 19.68 35.58
N LYS A 298 -17.76 19.52 34.38
CA LYS A 298 -17.82 20.50 33.30
C LYS A 298 -18.62 19.90 32.16
N LYS A 299 -19.48 20.72 31.57
CA LYS A 299 -20.26 20.37 30.39
C LYS A 299 -20.10 21.49 29.37
N LEU A 300 -19.87 21.13 28.12
CA LEU A 300 -19.86 22.05 26.99
C LEU A 300 -21.15 21.84 26.21
N ASP A 301 -21.94 22.90 26.02
CA ASP A 301 -23.17 22.83 25.22
C ASP A 301 -22.99 23.63 23.93
N ILE A 302 -23.47 23.06 22.81
CA ILE A 302 -23.44 23.71 21.50
C ILE A 302 -24.81 24.36 21.26
N TRP A 303 -24.89 25.68 21.44
CA TRP A 303 -26.15 26.43 21.24
C TRP A 303 -26.37 26.88 19.79
N LYS A 304 -25.28 27.07 19.05
CA LYS A 304 -25.28 27.49 17.64
C LYS A 304 -24.03 26.96 16.95
N LEU A 305 -24.20 26.40 15.76
CA LEU A 305 -23.07 25.96 14.96
C LEU A 305 -22.30 27.17 14.40
N PRO A 306 -20.96 27.23 14.54
CA PRO A 306 -20.18 28.26 13.89
C PRO A 306 -20.25 28.13 12.36
N PRO A 307 -20.01 29.21 11.60
CA PRO A 307 -19.98 29.16 10.14
C PRO A 307 -18.94 28.17 9.58
N CYS A 308 -17.91 27.84 10.35
CA CYS A 308 -16.94 26.80 10.06
C CYS A 308 -16.57 26.02 11.32
N LEU A 309 -16.56 24.69 11.21
CA LEU A 309 -16.19 23.78 12.28
C LEU A 309 -14.86 23.09 11.89
N LYS A 310 -13.84 23.20 12.74
CA LYS A 310 -12.54 22.56 12.52
C LYS A 310 -12.33 21.42 13.51
N PHE A 311 -11.99 20.24 13.01
CA PHE A 311 -11.56 19.10 13.82
C PHE A 311 -10.03 19.07 13.85
N SER A 312 -9.44 19.26 15.03
CA SER A 312 -8.03 18.97 15.31
C SER A 312 -7.96 18.03 16.52
N ASP A 313 -6.89 17.25 16.62
CA ASP A 313 -6.79 16.04 17.44
C ASP A 313 -7.18 16.17 18.93
N LYS A 314 -7.37 17.37 19.51
CA LYS A 314 -7.84 17.52 20.90
C LYS A 314 -8.75 18.72 21.22
N VAL A 315 -9.13 19.60 20.28
CA VAL A 315 -9.94 20.79 20.63
C VAL A 315 -10.84 21.24 19.48
N LEU A 316 -12.13 21.40 19.76
CA LEU A 316 -13.06 22.14 18.91
C LEU A 316 -12.77 23.64 19.05
N HIS A 317 -12.21 24.24 17.99
CA HIS A 317 -12.01 25.70 17.93
C HIS A 317 -13.23 26.35 17.29
N VAL A 318 -14.02 27.07 18.10
CA VAL A 318 -15.05 27.98 17.60
C VAL A 318 -14.36 29.26 17.16
N VAL A 319 -14.40 29.56 15.86
CA VAL A 319 -13.88 30.81 15.31
C VAL A 319 -15.08 31.69 14.97
N GLU A 320 -15.33 32.71 15.80
CA GLU A 320 -16.19 33.83 15.42
C GLU A 320 -15.37 34.78 14.55
N LYS A 321 -15.95 35.25 13.45
CA LYS A 321 -15.33 36.23 12.55
C LYS A 321 -15.59 37.65 13.02
#